data_AF-A0A370B650-F1
#
_entry.id   AF-A0A370B650-F1
#
_cell.length_a   1.000
_cell.length_b   1.000
_cell.length_c   1.000
_cell.angle_alpha   90.00
_cell.angle_beta   90.00
_cell.angle_gamma   90.00
#
_symmetry.space_group_name_H-M   'P 1'
#
loop_
_entity.id
_entity.type
_entity.pdbx_description
1 polymer ?
#
loop_
_entity_poly.entity_id
_entity_poly.type
_entity_poly.pdbx_seq_one_letter_code
_entity_poly.pdbx_strand_id
1 'polypeptide(L)'
;AVLDKVVRAAQREGTLRPDVGTGDVAALLSLLLRPMGAMSDLVSWQLSERAAALLLDCLRAPSRSTLPGGPLSVEQLKPGVTLDP
;
A
#
# COMPACT_ATOMS: atom_id res chain seq x y z
N ALA A 1 -4.07 -13.71 6.14
CA ALA A 1 -5.01 -13.37 5.05
C ALA A 1 -4.37 -13.63 3.69
N VAL A 2 -5.13 -13.66 2.58
CA VAL A 2 -4.58 -13.87 1.22
C VAL A 2 -3.48 -12.86 0.87
N LEU A 3 -3.66 -11.59 1.23
CA LEU A 3 -2.68 -10.52 0.99
C LEU A 3 -1.31 -10.80 1.62
N ASP A 4 -1.28 -11.32 2.85
CA ASP A 4 -0.02 -11.66 3.55
C ASP A 4 0.77 -12.73 2.79
N LYS A 5 0.07 -13.72 2.21
CA LYS A 5 0.71 -14.76 1.39
C LYS A 5 1.33 -14.18 0.12
N VAL A 6 0.63 -13.24 -0.52
CA VAL A 6 1.13 -12.54 -1.72
C VAL A 6 2.38 -11.74 -1.40
N VAL A 7 2.35 -10.93 -0.33
CA VAL A 7 3.50 -10.12 0.12
C VAL A 7 4.71 -11.01 0.40
N ARG A 8 4.53 -12.08 1.18
CA ARG A 8 5.62 -13.02 1.50
C ARG A 8 6.14 -13.78 0.29
N ALA A 9 5.29 -14.10 -0.69
CA ALA A 9 5.74 -14.72 -1.93
C ALA A 9 6.61 -13.76 -2.75
N ALA A 10 6.13 -12.54 -2.98
CA ALA A 10 6.87 -11.52 -3.73
C ALA A 10 8.22 -11.15 -3.08
N GLN A 11 8.29 -11.12 -1.74
CA GLN A 11 9.55 -10.91 -1.02
C GLN A 11 10.52 -12.08 -1.20
N ARG A 12 10.03 -13.34 -1.14
CA ARG A 12 10.87 -14.53 -1.39
C ARG A 12 11.38 -14.58 -2.83
N GLU A 13 10.58 -14.10 -3.78
CA GLU A 13 10.96 -13.97 -5.19
C GLU A 13 11.90 -12.79 -5.46
N GLY A 14 12.10 -11.90 -4.47
CA GLY A 14 12.92 -10.71 -4.62
C GLY A 14 12.29 -9.64 -5.52
N THR A 15 10.97 -9.68 -5.74
CA THR A 15 10.23 -8.69 -6.54
C THR A 15 9.66 -7.56 -5.70
N LEU A 16 9.41 -7.81 -4.40
CA LEU A 16 8.94 -6.83 -3.42
C LEU A 16 10.06 -6.50 -2.44
N ARG A 17 10.23 -5.20 -2.13
CA ARG A 17 11.21 -4.73 -1.13
C ARG A 17 10.97 -5.35 0.27
N PRO A 18 12.03 -5.70 1.02
CA PRO A 18 11.91 -6.46 2.26
C PRO A 18 11.45 -5.63 3.46
N ASP A 19 11.53 -4.31 3.38
CA ASP A 19 11.12 -3.34 4.41
C ASP A 19 9.65 -2.88 4.26
N VAL A 20 8.84 -3.61 3.49
CA VAL A 20 7.39 -3.41 3.34
C VAL A 20 6.61 -4.54 4.00
N GLY A 21 5.59 -4.19 4.77
CA GLY A 21 4.67 -5.11 5.43
C GLY A 21 3.32 -5.23 4.73
N THR A 22 2.57 -6.27 5.12
CA THR A 22 1.19 -6.49 4.65
C THR A 22 0.27 -5.33 5.01
N GLY A 23 0.49 -4.67 6.15
CA GLY A 23 -0.26 -3.48 6.55
C GLY A 23 0.02 -2.28 5.64
N ASP A 24 1.27 -2.07 5.22
CA ASP A 24 1.60 -0.97 4.30
C ASP A 24 0.88 -1.13 2.97
N VAL A 25 0.87 -2.34 2.41
CA VAL A 25 0.17 -2.65 1.16
C VAL A 25 -1.35 -2.45 1.31
N ALA A 26 -1.93 -2.92 2.42
CA ALA A 26 -3.36 -2.73 2.68
C ALA A 26 -3.74 -1.25 2.82
N ALA A 27 -2.93 -0.45 3.52
CA ALA A 27 -3.14 0.99 3.68
C ALA A 27 -3.02 1.73 2.34
N LEU A 28 -2.00 1.42 1.55
CA LEU A 28 -1.79 2.02 0.22
C LEU A 28 -2.93 1.71 -0.75
N LEU A 29 -3.42 0.46 -0.78
CA LEU A 29 -4.60 0.09 -1.57
C LEU A 29 -5.84 0.85 -1.11
N SER A 30 -6.02 1.02 0.20
CA SER A 30 -7.15 1.79 0.74
C SER A 30 -7.09 3.26 0.35
N LEU A 31 -5.90 3.86 0.31
CA LEU A 31 -5.69 5.23 -0.17
C LEU A 31 -5.95 5.35 -1.68
N LEU A 32 -5.50 4.38 -2.47
CA LEU A 32 -5.69 4.36 -3.92
C LEU A 32 -7.17 4.26 -4.32
N LEU A 33 -7.93 3.44 -3.58
CA LEU A 33 -9.36 3.23 -3.84
C LEU A 33 -10.25 4.37 -3.32
N ARG A 34 -9.69 5.31 -2.56
CA ARG A 34 -10.44 6.41 -1.98
C ARG A 34 -10.82 7.41 -3.08
N PRO A 35 -12.09 7.86 -3.16
CA PRO A 35 -12.49 8.88 -4.12
C PRO A 35 -11.65 10.14 -3.94
N MET A 36 -10.91 10.51 -4.98
CA MET A 36 -10.32 11.84 -5.04
C MET A 36 -11.42 12.84 -5.40
N GLY A 37 -11.36 14.03 -4.78
CA GLY A 37 -12.41 15.05 -4.90
C GLY A 37 -12.64 15.56 -6.32
N ALA A 38 -13.38 16.66 -6.46
CA ALA A 38 -13.89 17.15 -7.74
C ALA A 38 -12.78 17.33 -8.81
N MET A 39 -12.64 16.31 -9.67
CA MET A 39 -11.85 16.29 -10.90
C MET A 39 -12.78 15.87 -12.04
N SER A 40 -12.42 16.19 -13.28
CA SER A 40 -13.14 15.61 -14.42
C SER A 40 -12.92 14.10 -14.49
N ASP A 41 -13.91 13.36 -14.99
CA ASP A 41 -13.88 11.88 -15.05
C ASP A 41 -12.63 11.35 -15.77
N LEU A 42 -12.24 12.00 -16.87
CA LEU A 42 -11.05 11.62 -17.64
C LEU A 42 -9.76 11.77 -16.81
N VAL A 43 -9.62 12.86 -16.07
CA VAL A 43 -8.44 13.10 -15.21
C VAL A 43 -8.44 12.13 -14.04
N SER A 44 -9.61 11.84 -13.46
CA SER A 44 -9.75 10.87 -12.37
C SER A 44 -9.35 9.45 -12.79
N TRP A 45 -9.76 9.02 -13.99
CA TRP A 45 -9.35 7.73 -14.56
C TRP A 45 -7.84 7.66 -14.78
N GLN A 46 -7.26 8.63 -15.50
CA GLN A 46 -5.82 8.67 -15.79
C GLN A 46 -4.99 8.70 -14.52
N LEU A 47 -5.44 9.45 -13.51
CA LEU A 47 -4.77 9.53 -12.23
C LEU A 47 -4.83 8.19 -11.48
N SER A 48 -5.94 7.47 -11.54
CA SER A 48 -6.08 6.15 -10.91
C SER A 48 -5.12 5.13 -11.52
N GLU A 49 -5.05 5.03 -12.85
CA GLU A 49 -4.10 4.14 -13.54
C GLU A 49 -2.66 4.50 -13.22
N ARG A 50 -2.32 5.79 -13.27
CA ARG A 50 -0.97 6.27 -13.03
C ARG A 50 -0.57 6.12 -11.56
N ALA A 51 -1.48 6.35 -10.61
CA ALA A 51 -1.23 6.14 -9.19
C ALA A 51 -0.98 4.67 -8.87
N ALA A 52 -1.74 3.75 -9.48
CA ALA A 52 -1.51 2.31 -9.33
C ALA A 52 -0.13 1.90 -9.85
N ALA A 53 0.26 2.36 -11.04
CA ALA A 53 1.57 2.07 -11.61
C ALA A 53 2.72 2.61 -10.75
N LEU A 54 2.61 3.86 -10.29
CA LEU A 54 3.61 4.49 -9.41
C LEU A 54 3.74 3.77 -8.07
N LEU A 55 2.61 3.41 -7.46
CA LEU A 55 2.59 2.67 -6.20
C LEU A 55 3.30 1.32 -6.36
N LEU A 56 2.94 0.55 -7.39
CA LEU A 56 3.59 -0.73 -7.66
C LEU A 56 5.09 -0.58 -7.93
N ASP A 57 5.51 0.46 -8.65
CA ASP A 57 6.93 0.71 -8.93
C ASP A 57 7.71 1.05 -7.65
N CYS A 58 7.13 1.85 -6.74
CA CYS A 58 7.74 2.17 -5.45
C CYS A 58 7.89 0.96 -4.49
N LEU A 59 7.13 -0.12 -4.72
CA LEU A 59 7.21 -1.34 -3.94
C LEU A 59 8.28 -2.32 -4.45
N ARG A 60 8.81 -2.13 -5.66
CA ARG A 60 9.75 -3.10 -6.27
C ARG A 60 11.11 -3.13 -5.57
N ALA A 61 11.73 -4.30 -5.59
CA ALA A 61 13.13 -4.49 -5.25
C ALA A 61 14.03 -4.50 -6.51
N PRO A 62 15.33 -4.13 -6.39
CA PRO A 62 15.96 -3.53 -5.21
C PRO A 62 15.58 -2.04 -5.07
N SER A 63 15.35 -1.60 -3.83
CA SER A 63 15.14 -0.18 -3.54
C SER A 63 16.47 0.53 -3.32
N ARG A 64 16.57 1.79 -3.74
CA ARG A 64 17.75 2.66 -3.51
C ARG A 64 17.83 3.22 -2.09
N SER A 65 16.75 3.12 -1.33
CA SER A 65 16.64 3.63 0.05
C SER A 65 15.76 2.74 0.91
N THR A 66 15.95 2.79 2.23
CA THR A 66 15.07 2.17 3.23
C THR A 66 13.89 3.08 3.55
N LEU A 67 12.72 2.52 3.85
CA LEU A 67 11.61 3.28 4.40
C LEU A 67 11.91 3.70 5.84
N PRO A 68 11.42 4.87 6.30
CA PRO A 68 11.49 5.24 7.70
C PRO A 68 10.59 4.35 8.56
N GLY A 69 11.05 3.99 9.75
CA GLY A 69 10.29 3.15 10.67
C GLY A 69 10.30 1.67 10.30
N GLY A 70 9.34 0.92 10.85
CA GLY A 70 9.17 -0.51 10.59
C GLY A 70 7.91 -0.79 9.77
N PRO A 71 7.85 -1.94 9.06
CA PRO A 71 6.71 -2.32 8.26
C PRO A 71 5.43 -2.47 9.11
N LEU A 72 4.30 -2.00 8.59
CA LEU A 72 3.01 -2.14 9.27
C LEU A 72 2.46 -3.56 9.15
N SER A 73 1.80 -4.01 10.21
CA SER A 73 0.95 -5.21 10.22
C SER A 73 -0.51 -4.84 10.01
N VAL A 74 -1.31 -5.80 9.54
CA VAL A 74 -2.77 -5.61 9.36
C VAL A 74 -3.47 -5.33 10.69
N GLU A 75 -2.93 -5.83 11.79
CA GLU A 75 -3.49 -5.64 13.14
C GLU A 75 -3.49 -4.16 13.57
N GLN A 76 -2.48 -3.40 13.13
CA GLN A 76 -2.37 -1.97 13.41
C GLN A 76 -3.38 -1.12 12.62
N LEU A 77 -4.04 -1.69 11.61
CA LEU A 77 -5.06 -0.99 10.81
C LEU A 77 -6.49 -1.19 11.33
N LYS A 78 -6.66 -2.03 12.35
CA LYS A 78 -7.97 -2.19 12.99
C LYS A 78 -8.39 -0.84 13.58
N PRO A 79 -9.64 -0.39 13.38
CA PRO A 79 -10.14 0.81 14.03
C PRO A 79 -9.88 0.69 15.54
N GLY A 80 -9.23 1.70 16.11
CA GLY A 80 -9.14 1.78 17.56
C GLY A 80 -10.54 1.81 18.15
N VAL A 81 -10.78 1.07 19.24
CA VAL A 81 -11.97 1.28 20.04
C VAL A 81 -11.83 2.67 20.64
N THR A 82 -12.47 3.67 20.02
CA THR A 82 -12.68 4.95 20.67
C THR A 82 -13.64 4.69 21.81
N LEU A 83 -13.13 4.65 23.04
CA LEU A 83 -13.99 4.84 24.21
C LEU A 83 -14.39 6.32 24.15
N ASP A 84 -15.62 6.61 23.75
CA ASP A 84 -16.18 7.93 23.98
C ASP A 84 -16.12 8.22 25.49
N PRO A 85 -15.73 9.44 25.90
CA PRO A 85 -15.63 9.84 27.30
C PRO A 85 -16.99 9.88 28.02
#